data_AF-A0A939WHC4-F1
#
_entry.id   AF-A0A939WHC4-F1
#
_cell.length_a   1.000
_cell.length_b   1.000
_cell.length_c   1.000
_cell.angle_alpha   90.00
_cell.angle_beta   90.00
_cell.angle_gamma   90.00
#
_symmetry.space_group_name_H-M   'P 1'
#
loop_
_entity.id
_entity.type
_entity.pdbx_description
1 polymer ?
#
loop_
_entity_poly.entity_id
_entity_poly.type
_entity_poly.pdbx_seq_one_letter_code
_entity_poly.pdbx_strand_id
1 'polypeptide(L)'
;MAVSKKTDKDNKASEAPAPISFEKEDIFNTITDMLSELLNMPKDGLSSDTMIFEELPLDSLQLYEMVVDLESMFKIRIPDEAIEKIQSIGDVVDMIHEAGK
;
A
#
# COMPACT_ATOMS: atom_id res chain seq x y z
N MET A 1 16.35 30.67 23.40
CA MET A 1 16.76 29.25 23.50
C MET A 1 15.53 28.41 23.81
N ALA A 2 15.52 27.17 23.32
CA ALA A 2 14.46 26.15 23.34
C ALA A 2 13.30 26.26 24.36
N VAL A 3 12.09 26.04 23.85
CA VAL A 3 11.16 25.08 24.46
C VAL A 3 10.59 24.16 23.38
N SER A 4 11.30 23.05 23.13
CA SER A 4 10.74 21.91 22.41
C SER A 4 9.98 21.05 23.42
N LYS A 5 8.71 20.70 23.12
CA LYS A 5 8.04 19.47 23.59
C LYS A 5 6.61 19.37 23.07
N LYS A 6 6.31 18.21 22.44
CA LYS A 6 5.06 17.43 22.53
C LYS A 6 3.73 18.14 22.16
N THR A 7 2.81 17.58 21.38
CA THR A 7 2.64 16.26 20.74
C THR A 7 1.56 16.45 19.64
N ASP A 8 1.25 15.51 18.73
CA ASP A 8 1.59 14.08 18.65
C ASP A 8 1.65 13.57 17.19
N LYS A 9 2.20 12.36 16.98
CA LYS A 9 1.87 11.48 15.83
C LYS A 9 1.90 9.98 16.19
N ASP A 10 1.81 9.64 17.48
CA ASP A 10 1.50 8.28 17.96
C ASP A 10 -0.02 8.04 17.89
N ASN A 11 -0.55 7.83 16.68
CA ASN A 11 -1.87 7.21 16.49
C ASN A 11 -1.70 6.01 15.53
N LYS A 12 -1.16 4.88 16.00
CA LYS A 12 -1.88 3.85 16.78
C LYS A 12 -3.05 3.26 16.00
N ALA A 13 -2.75 2.25 15.21
CA ALA A 13 -3.68 1.21 14.81
C ALA A 13 -2.96 -0.16 14.75
N SER A 14 -2.47 -0.63 15.90
CA SER A 14 -2.40 -2.09 16.15
C SER A 14 -3.82 -2.57 16.46
N GLU A 15 -4.70 -2.40 15.47
CA GLU A 15 -6.06 -2.92 15.49
C GLU A 15 -6.01 -4.31 14.87
N ALA A 16 -6.87 -5.21 15.35
CA ALA A 16 -7.04 -6.50 14.67
C ALA A 16 -7.40 -6.20 13.21
N PRO A 17 -6.87 -6.95 12.22
CA PRO A 17 -7.09 -6.64 10.82
C PRO A 17 -8.58 -6.47 10.58
N ALA A 18 -8.93 -5.28 10.09
CA ALA A 18 -10.32 -4.94 9.78
C ALA A 18 -10.90 -5.99 8.84
N PRO A 19 -12.22 -6.22 8.83
CA PRO A 19 -12.84 -7.00 7.76
C PRO A 19 -12.37 -6.41 6.43
N ILE A 20 -11.70 -7.23 5.62
CA ILE A 20 -11.02 -6.79 4.39
C ILE A 20 -12.05 -6.06 3.53
N SER A 21 -11.89 -4.73 3.43
CA SER A 21 -12.86 -3.82 2.84
C SER A 21 -12.26 -3.19 1.60
N PHE A 22 -13.08 -3.00 0.57
CA PHE A 22 -12.65 -2.46 -0.73
C PHE A 22 -12.57 -0.93 -0.77
N GLU A 23 -12.62 -0.26 0.39
CA GLU A 23 -12.46 1.18 0.49
C GLU A 23 -11.00 1.57 0.27
N LYS A 24 -10.76 2.69 -0.42
CA LYS A 24 -9.40 3.09 -0.82
C LYS A 24 -8.45 3.30 0.36
N GLU A 25 -8.95 3.79 1.49
CA GLU A 25 -8.15 3.99 2.70
C GLU A 25 -7.68 2.65 3.30
N ASP A 26 -8.54 1.64 3.39
CA ASP A 26 -8.18 0.29 3.88
C ASP A 26 -7.19 -0.41 2.95
N ILE A 27 -7.40 -0.29 1.63
CA ILE A 27 -6.49 -0.84 0.61
C ILE A 27 -5.12 -0.14 0.69
N PHE A 28 -5.09 1.20 0.77
CA PHE A 28 -3.83 1.95 0.91
C PHE A 28 -3.09 1.60 2.20
N ASN A 29 -3.80 1.49 3.32
CA ASN A 29 -3.21 1.05 4.59
C ASN A 29 -2.63 -0.37 4.49
N THR A 30 -3.31 -1.28 3.80
CA THR A 30 -2.83 -2.65 3.56
C THR A 30 -1.56 -2.67 2.71
N ILE A 31 -1.56 -1.98 1.56
CA ILE A 31 -0.40 -1.91 0.65
C ILE A 31 0.79 -1.24 1.35
N THR A 32 0.58 -0.12 2.05
CA THR A 32 1.67 0.58 2.75
C THR A 32 2.22 -0.19 3.95
N ASP A 33 1.43 -1.06 4.58
CA ASP A 33 1.93 -2.02 5.59
C ASP A 33 2.83 -3.07 4.94
N MET A 34 2.36 -3.74 3.88
CA MET A 34 3.13 -4.74 3.14
C MET A 34 4.45 -4.15 2.57
N LEU A 35 4.39 -2.94 1.99
CA LEU A 35 5.57 -2.22 1.51
C LEU A 35 6.52 -1.82 2.65
N SER A 36 5.99 -1.40 3.80
CA SER A 36 6.79 -1.03 4.97
C SER A 36 7.56 -2.23 5.53
N GLU A 37 6.95 -3.41 5.57
CA GLU A 37 7.63 -4.66 5.95
C GLU A 37 8.63 -5.12 4.87
N LEU A 38 8.22 -5.19 3.60
CA LEU A 38 9.03 -5.68 2.49
C LEU A 38 10.30 -4.85 2.26
N LEU A 39 10.20 -3.52 2.39
CA LEU A 39 11.29 -2.56 2.17
C LEU A 39 11.97 -2.12 3.47
N ASN A 40 11.49 -2.59 4.62
CA ASN A 40 11.93 -2.17 5.96
C ASN A 40 11.96 -0.63 6.12
N MET A 41 10.96 0.06 5.56
CA MET A 41 10.89 1.54 5.49
C MET A 41 9.65 2.09 6.22
N PRO A 42 9.68 3.33 6.74
CA PRO A 42 8.53 3.89 7.46
C PRO A 42 7.38 4.26 6.51
N LYS A 43 6.15 3.86 6.89
CA LYS A 43 4.89 4.22 6.20
C LYS A 43 4.72 5.73 5.95
N ASP A 44 5.26 6.58 6.84
CA ASP A 44 5.17 8.05 6.74
C ASP A 44 5.87 8.61 5.49
N GLY A 45 6.76 7.83 4.86
CA GLY A 45 7.40 8.16 3.58
C GLY A 45 6.66 7.66 2.34
N LEU A 46 5.51 6.99 2.50
CA LEU A 46 4.70 6.46 1.40
C LEU A 46 3.44 7.30 1.20
N SER A 47 3.15 7.64 -0.05
CA SER A 47 1.98 8.41 -0.47
C SER A 47 1.34 7.74 -1.69
N SER A 48 0.08 8.06 -2.00
CA SER A 48 -0.56 7.61 -3.24
C SER A 48 0.19 8.07 -4.50
N ASP A 49 0.91 9.19 -4.42
CA ASP A 49 1.73 9.77 -5.50
C ASP A 49 3.11 9.09 -5.64
N THR A 50 3.53 8.26 -4.66
CA THR A 50 4.86 7.66 -4.64
C THR A 50 5.05 6.68 -5.80
N MET A 51 6.09 6.88 -6.60
CA MET A 51 6.38 6.08 -7.78
C MET A 51 7.13 4.80 -7.41
N ILE A 52 6.48 3.65 -7.63
CA ILE A 52 6.95 2.33 -7.21
C ILE A 52 8.30 1.95 -7.84
N PHE A 53 8.51 2.28 -9.11
CA PHE A 53 9.72 1.92 -9.84
C PHE A 53 10.81 3.00 -9.86
N GLU A 54 10.49 4.23 -9.44
CA GLU A 54 11.44 5.37 -9.44
C GLU A 54 11.90 5.77 -8.03
N GLU A 55 11.04 5.63 -7.02
CA GLU A 55 11.31 6.05 -5.64
C GLU A 55 11.50 4.88 -4.66
N LEU A 56 10.88 3.72 -4.94
CA LEU A 56 11.03 2.53 -4.11
C LEU A 56 12.03 1.55 -4.75
N PRO A 57 12.86 0.85 -3.95
CA PRO A 57 13.75 -0.19 -4.47
C PRO A 57 12.97 -1.50 -4.67
N LEU A 58 11.98 -1.47 -5.58
CA LEU A 58 11.16 -2.61 -5.96
C LEU A 58 11.42 -3.05 -7.40
N ASP A 59 11.65 -4.34 -7.58
CA ASP A 59 11.67 -4.97 -8.89
C ASP A 59 10.25 -5.37 -9.34
N SER A 60 10.02 -5.49 -10.64
CA SER A 60 8.72 -5.89 -11.21
C SER A 60 8.22 -7.25 -10.74
N LEU A 61 9.12 -8.16 -10.38
CA LEU A 61 8.76 -9.44 -9.77
C LEU A 61 8.16 -9.27 -8.36
N GLN A 62 8.70 -8.35 -7.56
CA GLN A 62 8.19 -8.10 -6.21
C GLN A 62 6.82 -7.42 -6.25
N LEU A 63 6.59 -6.53 -7.22
CA LEU A 63 5.26 -5.97 -7.47
C LEU A 63 4.26 -7.08 -7.87
N TYR A 64 4.68 -8.01 -8.74
CA TYR A 64 3.83 -9.13 -9.15
C TYR A 64 3.47 -10.04 -7.97
N GLU A 65 4.45 -10.38 -7.11
CA GLU A 65 4.21 -11.14 -5.88
C GLU A 65 3.23 -10.41 -4.94
N MET A 66 3.42 -9.10 -4.72
CA MET A 66 2.52 -8.28 -3.91
C MET A 66 1.09 -8.26 -4.47
N VAL A 67 0.91 -8.14 -5.79
CA VAL A 67 -0.41 -8.17 -6.42
C VAL A 67 -1.07 -9.55 -6.29
N VAL A 68 -0.33 -10.65 -6.42
CA VAL A 68 -0.87 -12.01 -6.23
C VAL A 68 -1.31 -12.26 -4.78
N ASP A 69 -0.57 -11.75 -3.80
CA ASP A 69 -1.00 -11.78 -2.40
C ASP A 69 -2.29 -10.97 -2.19
N LEU A 70 -2.37 -9.77 -2.79
CA LEU A 70 -3.57 -8.92 -2.73
C LEU A 70 -4.78 -9.56 -3.44
N GLU A 71 -4.61 -10.20 -4.61
CA GLU A 71 -5.65 -11.03 -5.25
C GLU A 71 -6.18 -12.10 -4.28
N SER A 72 -5.27 -12.80 -3.60
CA SER A 72 -5.60 -13.86 -2.66
C SER A 72 -6.28 -13.33 -1.39
N MET A 73 -5.85 -12.17 -0.86
CA MET A 73 -6.44 -11.54 0.31
C MET A 73 -7.86 -11.04 0.04
N PHE A 74 -8.02 -10.27 -1.04
CA PHE A 74 -9.29 -9.65 -1.42
C PHE A 74 -10.23 -10.60 -2.20
N LYS A 75 -9.77 -11.79 -2.61
CA LYS A 75 -10.51 -12.77 -3.42
C LYS A 75 -10.96 -12.23 -4.79
N ILE A 76 -10.16 -11.34 -5.35
CA ILE A 76 -10.35 -10.73 -6.68
C ILE A 76 -9.50 -11.41 -7.74
N ARG A 77 -9.64 -10.96 -8.99
CA ARG A 77 -8.77 -11.33 -10.11
C ARG A 77 -8.35 -10.07 -10.87
N ILE A 78 -7.05 -9.84 -10.98
CA ILE A 78 -6.44 -8.70 -11.65
C ILE A 78 -5.78 -9.21 -12.95
N PRO A 79 -6.07 -8.60 -14.12
CA PRO A 79 -5.40 -8.99 -15.36
C PRO A 79 -3.97 -8.45 -15.39
N ASP A 80 -3.02 -9.20 -15.96
CA ASP A 80 -1.61 -8.81 -16.05
C ASP A 80 -1.44 -7.44 -16.76
N GLU A 81 -2.26 -7.13 -17.76
CA GLU A 81 -2.31 -5.83 -18.44
C GLU A 81 -2.61 -4.64 -17.52
N ALA A 82 -3.25 -4.86 -16.36
CA ALA A 82 -3.44 -3.81 -15.36
C ALA A 82 -2.18 -3.66 -14.50
N ILE A 83 -1.53 -4.77 -14.13
CA ILE A 83 -0.28 -4.81 -13.38
C ILE A 83 0.83 -4.06 -14.15
N GLU A 84 0.94 -4.29 -15.47
CA GLU A 84 1.89 -3.59 -16.35
C GLU A 84 1.65 -2.07 -16.46
N LYS A 85 0.49 -1.56 -16.03
CA LYS A 85 0.16 -0.12 -16.03
C LYS A 85 0.44 0.57 -14.69
N ILE A 86 0.78 -0.17 -13.64
CA ILE A 86 1.11 0.40 -12.33
C ILE A 86 2.35 1.28 -12.45
N GLN A 87 2.28 2.51 -11.93
CA GLN A 87 3.45 3.38 -11.75
C GLN A 87 3.58 3.84 -10.31
N SER A 88 2.45 4.16 -9.67
CA SER A 88 2.34 4.70 -8.32
C SER A 88 1.60 3.76 -7.36
N ILE A 89 1.74 4.00 -6.05
CA ILE A 89 0.94 3.30 -5.02
C ILE A 89 -0.56 3.55 -5.26
N GLY A 90 -0.95 4.75 -5.70
CA GLY A 90 -2.32 5.11 -6.03
C GLY A 90 -2.92 4.19 -7.10
N ASP A 91 -2.18 3.85 -8.15
CA ASP A 91 -2.64 2.95 -9.21
C ASP A 91 -3.01 1.56 -8.68
N VAL A 92 -2.24 1.04 -7.71
CA VAL A 92 -2.51 -0.25 -7.07
C VAL A 92 -3.77 -0.18 -6.20
N VAL A 93 -3.95 0.92 -5.45
CA VAL A 93 -5.15 1.16 -4.64
C VAL A 93 -6.41 1.22 -5.51
N ASP A 94 -6.37 2.02 -6.57
CA ASP A 94 -7.47 2.19 -7.52
C ASP A 94 -7.81 0.87 -8.23
N MET A 95 -6.80 0.11 -8.63
CA MET A 95 -6.97 -1.20 -9.25
C MET A 95 -7.73 -2.19 -8.37
N ILE A 96 -7.36 -2.31 -7.09
CA ILE A 96 -8.01 -3.25 -6.16
C ILE A 96 -9.43 -2.78 -5.80
N HIS A 97 -9.62 -1.48 -5.61
CA HIS A 97 -10.94 -0.88 -5.35
C HIS A 97 -11.91 -1.11 -6.51
N GLU A 98 -11.45 -0.96 -7.77
CA GLU A 98 -12.29 -1.19 -8.94
C GLU A 98 -12.48 -2.68 -9.28
N ALA A 99 -11.51 -3.55 -8.96
CA ALA A 99 -11.62 -5.00 -9.13
C ALA A 99 -12.52 -5.68 -8.06
N GLY A 100 -12.82 -4.99 -6.96
CA GLY A 100 -13.68 -5.47 -5.86
C GLY A 100 -15.17 -5.13 -5.96
N LYS A 101 -15.58 -4.39 -6.99
CA LYS A 101 -16.97 -3.95 -7.23
C LYS A 101 -17.75 -4.89 -8.15
#